data_AF-A0A0D5YEZ7-F1
#
_entry.id   AF-A0A0D5YEZ7-F1
#
_cell.length_a   1.000
_cell.length_b   1.000
_cell.length_c   1.000
_cell.angle_alpha   90.00
_cell.angle_beta   90.00
_cell.angle_gamma   90.00
#
_symmetry.space_group_name_H-M   'P 1'
#
loop_
_entity.id
_entity.type
_entity.pdbx_description
1 polymer ?
#
loop_
_entity_poly.entity_id
_entity_poly.type
_entity_poly.pdbx_seq_one_letter_code
_entity_poly.pdbx_strand_id
1 'polypeptide(L)' 'MELVRPDHPIAHEAYETVKAMTCEYIKIVARTYSKTQTEAGYFISGIFPCTPDDGFNRKEWISTFEELQGVNK' A
#
# COMPACT_ATOMS: atom_id res chain seq x y z
N MET A 1 -9.40 -9.92 -0.07
CA MET A 1 -9.17 -8.48 0.11
C MET A 1 -7.99 -8.36 1.05
N GLU A 2 -6.94 -7.68 0.62
CA GLU A 2 -5.66 -7.68 1.33
C GLU A 2 -5.21 -6.25 1.60
N LEU A 3 -4.58 -6.01 2.75
CA LEU A 3 -4.00 -4.72 3.06
C LEU A 3 -2.64 -4.61 2.39
N VAL A 4 -2.44 -3.53 1.63
CA VAL A 4 -1.18 -3.29 0.94
C VAL A 4 -0.19 -2.67 1.93
N ARG A 5 0.72 -3.51 2.40
CA ARG A 5 1.88 -3.11 3.20
C ARG A 5 2.98 -2.53 2.30
N PRO A 6 3.98 -1.82 2.87
CA PRO A 6 5.08 -1.24 2.07
C PRO A 6 5.89 -2.25 1.24
N ASP A 7 5.94 -3.51 1.67
CA ASP A 7 6.63 -4.62 1.00
C ASP A 7 5.76 -5.37 -0.01
N HIS A 8 4.48 -5.00 -0.14
CA HIS A 8 3.56 -5.67 -1.05
C HIS A 8 3.96 -5.41 -2.52
N PRO A 9 3.86 -6.40 -3.44
CA PRO A 9 4.26 -6.26 -4.85
C PRO A 9 3.68 -5.06 -5.62
N ILE A 10 2.51 -4.55 -5.20
CA ILE A 10 1.81 -3.41 -5.82
C ILE A 10 1.83 -2.16 -4.93
N ALA A 11 2.66 -2.13 -3.88
CA ALA A 11 2.81 -0.95 -3.02
C ALA A 11 3.27 0.29 -3.81
N HIS A 12 4.10 0.09 -4.84
CA HIS A 12 4.55 1.16 -5.73
C HIS A 12 3.40 1.88 -6.44
N GLU A 13 2.30 1.19 -6.76
CA GLU A 13 1.11 1.80 -7.37
C GLU A 13 0.37 2.74 -6.39
N ALA A 14 0.46 2.48 -5.09
CA ALA A 14 -0.17 3.30 -4.06
C ALA A 14 0.68 4.51 -3.66
N TYR A 15 2.00 4.44 -3.82
CA TYR A 15 2.97 5.36 -3.22
C TYR A 15 2.67 6.84 -3.49
N GLU A 16 2.51 7.25 -4.75
CA GLU A 16 2.27 8.65 -5.10
C GLU A 16 0.95 9.17 -4.51
N THR A 17 -0.09 8.33 -4.48
CA THR A 17 -1.38 8.70 -3.88
C THR A 17 -1.23 8.89 -2.38
N VAL A 18 -0.58 7.95 -1.68
CA VAL A 18 -0.35 8.00 -0.23
C VAL A 18 0.52 9.21 0.15
N LYS A 19 1.50 9.57 -0.69
CA LYS A 19 2.34 10.74 -0.51
C LYS A 19 1.55 12.04 -0.62
N ALA A 20 0.61 12.13 -1.56
CA ALA A 20 -0.25 13.29 -1.77
C ALA A 20 -1.36 13.45 -0.71
N MET A 21 -1.71 12.39 0.02
CA MET A 21 -2.70 12.46 1.11
C MET A 21 -2.21 13.27 2.31
N THR A 22 -3.14 13.97 2.97
CA THR A 22 -2.85 14.83 4.14
C THR A 22 -3.25 14.21 5.47
N CYS A 23 -3.87 13.02 5.48
CA CYS A 23 -4.29 12.33 6.70
C CYS A 23 -3.12 11.63 7.43
N GLU A 24 -3.33 11.31 8.70
CA GLU A 24 -2.32 10.62 9.52
C GLU A 24 -2.32 9.11 9.28
N TYR A 25 -3.50 8.50 9.13
CA TYR A 25 -3.66 7.07 8.91
C TYR A 25 -4.32 6.78 7.57
N ILE A 26 -3.86 5.73 6.90
CA ILE A 26 -4.30 5.30 5.58
C ILE A 26 -4.57 3.80 5.55
N LYS A 27 -5.59 3.40 4.80
CA LYS A 27 -5.92 2.01 4.50
C LYS A 27 -5.85 1.82 2.99
N ILE A 28 -4.90 1.01 2.55
CA ILE A 28 -4.74 0.64 1.15
C ILE A 28 -5.24 -0.79 1.00
N VAL A 29 -6.19 -0.99 0.10
CA VAL A 29 -6.87 -2.26 -0.08
C VAL A 29 -6.63 -2.77 -1.48
N ALA A 30 -6.13 -3.99 -1.58
CA ALA A 30 -5.99 -4.72 -2.83
C ALA A 30 -7.03 -5.84 -2.96
N ARG A 31 -7.39 -6.13 -4.20
CA ARG A 31 -8.09 -7.36 -4.57
C ARG A 31 -7.14 -8.24 -5.37
N THR A 32 -7.24 -9.53 -5.11
CA THR A 32 -6.50 -10.57 -5.81
C THR A 32 -7.39 -11.18 -6.89
N TYR A 33 -6.82 -11.48 -8.04
CA TYR A 33 -7.48 -12.23 -9.10
C TYR A 33 -6.55 -13.32 -9.63
N SER A 34 -7.12 -14.42 -10.14
CA SER A 34 -6.33 -15.47 -10.77
C SER A 34 -5.88 -14.99 -12.15
N LYS A 35 -4.58 -14.72 -12.31
CA LYS A 35 -3.99 -14.36 -13.60
C LYS A 35 -3.75 -15.61 -14.45
N THR A 36 -3.28 -16.67 -13.81
CA THR A 36 -3.16 -18.03 -14.36
C THR A 36 -3.58 -19.07 -13.31
N GLN A 37 -3.46 -20.37 -13.58
CA GLN A 37 -3.74 -21.41 -12.57
C GLN A 37 -2.79 -21.37 -11.37
N THR A 38 -1.60 -20.78 -11.53
CA THR A 38 -0.55 -20.74 -10.50
C THR A 38 -0.18 -19.33 -10.06
N GLU A 39 -0.55 -18.30 -10.81
CA GLU A 39 -0.18 -16.91 -10.51
C GLU A 39 -1.39 -16.08 -10.10
N ALA A 40 -1.25 -15.41 -8.96
CA ALA A 40 -2.17 -14.39 -8.49
C ALA A 40 -1.73 -13.01 -9.02
N GLY A 41 -2.67 -12.29 -9.62
CA GLY A 41 -2.55 -10.87 -9.89
C GLY A 41 -3.19 -10.04 -8.78
N TYR A 42 -2.76 -8.79 -8.64
CA TYR A 42 -3.29 -7.84 -7.66
C TYR A 42 -3.66 -6.54 -8.36
N PHE A 43 -4.64 -5.83 -7.81
CA PHE A 43 -4.91 -4.44 -8.16
C PHE A 43 -5.41 -3.69 -6.92
N ILE A 44 -5.10 -2.39 -6.86
CA ILE A 44 -5.61 -1.51 -5.81
C ILE A 44 -7.12 -1.33 -6.00
N SER A 45 -7.90 -1.83 -5.03
CA SER A 45 -9.35 -1.65 -4.96
C SER A 45 -9.73 -0.34 -4.27
N GLY A 46 -8.81 0.29 -3.53
CA GLY A 46 -9.01 1.63 -2.98
C GLY A 46 -7.95 2.07 -1.98
N ILE A 47 -7.84 3.38 -1.80
CA ILE A 47 -6.95 4.06 -0.86
C ILE A 47 -7.78 5.09 -0.11
N PHE A 48 -7.89 4.96 1.21
CA PHE A 48 -8.78 5.80 2.01
C PHE A 48 -8.13 6.25 3.32
N PRO A 49 -8.48 7.44 3.84
CA PRO A 49 -8.20 7.78 5.23
C PRO A 49 -8.87 6.77 6.17
N CYS A 50 -8.24 6.48 7.30
CA CYS A 50 -8.80 5.57 8.30
C CYS A 50 -8.42 5.98 9.73
N THR A 51 -8.82 5.17 10.70
CA THR A 51 -8.40 5.27 12.11
C THR A 51 -7.16 4.38 12.36
N PRO A 52 -6.45 4.57 13.49
CA PRO A 52 -5.28 3.75 13.84
C PRO A 52 -5.57 2.25 13.93
N ASP A 53 -6.79 1.88 14.30
CA ASP A 53 -7.21 0.47 14.47
C ASP A 53 -7.39 -0.27 13.13
N ASP A 54 -7.50 0.48 12.02
CA ASP A 54 -8.00 -0.04 10.74
C ASP A 54 -7.03 0.09 9.57
N GLY A 55 -5.83 0.65 9.80
CA GLY A 55 -4.84 0.87 8.76
C GLY A 55 -3.44 1.15 9.30
N PHE A 56 -2.68 1.93 8.53
CA PHE A 56 -1.28 2.20 8.81
C PHE A 56 -1.06 3.70 9.03
N ASN A 57 -0.09 4.06 9.86
CA ASN A 57 0.41 5.42 9.88
C ASN A 57 1.02 5.74 8.51
N ARG A 58 0.55 6.84 7.89
CA ARG A 58 0.93 7.23 6.53
C ARG A 58 2.41 7.54 6.41
N LYS A 59 2.99 8.23 7.39
CA LYS A 59 4.41 8.63 7.34
C LYS A 59 5.31 7.42 7.50
N GLU A 60 4.99 6.52 8.41
CA GLU A 60 5.74 5.27 8.61
C GLU A 60 5.66 4.39 7.36
N TRP A 61 4.46 4.23 6.80
CA TRP A 61 4.25 3.45 5.58
C TRP A 61 5.12 3.98 4.42
N ILE A 62 5.15 5.31 4.23
CA ILE A 62 6.00 5.97 3.20
C ILE A 62 7.48 5.73 3.49
N SER A 63 7.94 5.97 4.72
CA SER A 63 9.35 5.80 5.09
C SER A 63 9.83 4.38 4.84
N THR A 64 9.06 3.39 5.32
CA THR A 64 9.39 1.96 5.11
C THR A 64 9.39 1.60 3.63
N PHE A 65 8.45 2.14 2.83
CA PHE A 65 8.45 1.90 1.39
C PHE A 65 9.72 2.45 0.74
N GLU A 66 10.11 3.69 1.03
CA GLU A 66 11.31 4.34 0.50
C GLU A 66 12.60 3.61 0.90
N GLU A 67 12.67 3.12 2.14
CA GLU A 67 13.77 2.27 2.63
C GLU A 67 13.87 0.96 1.86
N LEU A 68 12.75 0.26 1.64
CA LEU A 68 12.69 -0.99 0.89
C LEU A 68 13.09 -0.81 -0.58
N GLN A 69 12.77 0.33 -1.19
CA GLN A 69 13.20 0.66 -2.54
C GLN A 69 14.68 1.09 -2.63
N GLY A 70 15.37 1.23 -1.49
CA GLY A 70 16.76 1.69 -1.45
C GLY A 70 16.91 3.17 -1.83
N VAL A 71 15.84 3.96 -1.71
CA VAL A 71 15.85 5.41 -1.96
C VAL A 71 16.59 6.17 -0.84
N ASN A 72 16.76 5.55 0.32
CA ASN A 72 17.51 6.07 1.48
C ASN A 72 19.01 5.68 1.50
N LYS A 73 19.69 5.65 0.35
CA LYS A 73 21.15 5.48 0.29
C LYS A 73 21.88 6.78 -0.01
#